data_AF-A0A8R7TRP8-F1
#
_entry.id   AF-A0A8R7TRP8-F1
#
_cell.length_a   1.000
_cell.length_b   1.000
_cell.length_c   1.000
_cell.angle_alpha   90.00
_cell.angle_beta   90.00
_cell.angle_gamma   90.00
#
_symmetry.space_group_name_H-M   'P 1'
#
loop_
_entity.id
_entity.type
_entity.pdbx_description
1 polymer ?
#
loop_
_entity_poly.entity_id
_entity_poly.type
_entity_poly.pdbx_seq_one_letter_code
_entity_poly.pdbx_strand_id
1 'polypeptide(L)'
;MKKMVRDGKKEDIMTAECQAYQNEEGSFGRDSAKRQRRNKNFDPAEWWSNHGSSAPNIRVLAMQILSLTCRSACERNFSVFQQVQGSKRRNRLLHDKMRDLVFIKATPNLNKRE
;
A
#
# COMPACT_ATOMS: atom_id res chain seq x y z
N MET A 1 9.53 -0.80 24.58
CA MET A 1 8.24 -1.22 23.98
C MET A 1 7.12 -0.45 24.64
N LYS A 2 6.44 0.43 23.91
CA LYS A 2 5.29 1.18 24.42
C LYS A 2 4.13 0.18 24.58
N LYS A 3 3.68 -0.09 25.81
CA LYS A 3 2.54 -0.97 26.06
C LYS A 3 1.34 -0.43 25.28
N MET A 4 0.78 -1.22 24.38
CA MET A 4 -0.52 -0.98 23.79
C MET A 4 -1.55 -1.14 24.90
N VAL A 5 -1.90 -0.04 25.54
CA VAL A 5 -3.06 0.01 26.44
C VAL A 5 -4.27 -0.26 25.57
N ARG A 6 -4.93 -1.40 25.79
CA ARG A 6 -6.21 -1.74 25.17
C ARG A 6 -7.25 -0.77 25.71
N ASP A 7 -7.51 0.26 24.92
CA ASP A 7 -8.57 1.22 25.18
C ASP A 7 -9.86 0.58 24.67
N GLY A 8 -10.63 -0.06 25.57
CA GLY A 8 -11.83 -0.83 25.19
C GLY A 8 -12.81 -0.02 24.36
N LYS A 9 -12.89 1.30 24.59
CA LYS A 9 -13.72 2.20 23.78
C LYS A 9 -13.28 2.27 22.31
N LYS A 10 -11.96 2.20 22.04
CA LYS A 10 -11.45 2.16 20.67
C LYS A 10 -11.72 0.83 20.00
N GLU A 11 -11.65 -0.27 20.76
CA GLU A 11 -11.96 -1.61 20.25
C GLU A 11 -13.45 -1.72 19.86
N ASP A 12 -14.36 -1.17 20.67
CA ASP A 12 -15.79 -1.13 20.38
C ASP A 12 -16.11 -0.28 19.13
N ILE A 13 -15.48 0.90 19.00
CA ILE A 13 -15.64 1.76 17.82
C ILE A 13 -15.13 1.06 16.55
N MET A 14 -13.94 0.44 16.61
CA MET A 14 -13.41 -0.32 15.48
C MET A 14 -14.30 -1.51 15.12
N THR A 15 -14.93 -2.15 16.10
CA THR A 15 -15.85 -3.27 15.87
C THR A 15 -17.12 -2.81 15.16
N ALA A 16 -17.70 -1.69 15.59
CA ALA A 16 -18.87 -1.09 14.94
C ALA A 16 -18.56 -0.62 13.51
N GLU A 17 -17.41 0.03 13.30
CA GLU A 17 -16.95 0.41 11.96
C GLU A 17 -16.75 -0.80 11.04
N CYS A 18 -16.25 -1.92 11.59
CA CYS A 18 -16.06 -3.18 10.85
C CYS A 18 -17.41 -3.76 10.42
N GLN A 19 -18.39 -3.75 11.32
CA GLN A 19 -19.75 -4.20 11.04
C GLN A 19 -20.40 -3.32 9.96
N ALA A 20 -20.26 -2.00 10.05
CA ALA A 20 -20.77 -1.07 9.04
C ALA A 20 -20.18 -1.35 7.63
N TYR A 21 -18.89 -1.69 7.56
CA TYR A 21 -18.27 -2.12 6.30
C TYR A 21 -18.83 -3.45 5.79
N GLN A 22 -19.00 -4.44 6.66
CA GLN A 22 -19.50 -5.77 6.29
C GLN A 22 -20.96 -5.74 5.82
N ASN A 23 -21.79 -4.93 6.49
CA ASN A 23 -23.20 -4.77 6.18
C ASN A 23 -23.46 -3.82 5.01
N GLU A 24 -22.41 -3.27 4.39
CA GLU A 24 -22.51 -2.26 3.33
C GLU A 24 -23.34 -1.04 3.77
N GLU A 25 -23.16 -0.59 5.00
CA GLU A 25 -23.89 0.54 5.57
C GLU A 25 -23.20 1.87 5.25
N GLY A 26 -23.96 2.97 5.30
CA GLY A 26 -23.44 4.31 5.09
C GLY A 26 -22.80 4.52 3.71
N SER A 27 -21.54 4.96 3.68
CA SER A 27 -20.81 5.23 2.43
C SER A 27 -20.51 3.96 1.62
N PHE A 28 -20.49 2.79 2.25
CA PHE A 28 -20.21 1.51 1.59
C PHE A 28 -21.40 0.96 0.79
N GLY A 29 -22.62 1.36 1.15
CA GLY A 29 -23.87 0.93 0.50
C GLY A 29 -24.18 1.62 -0.81
N ARG A 30 -23.43 2.67 -1.18
CA ARG A 30 -23.65 3.42 -2.43
C ARG A 30 -23.38 2.53 -3.64
N ASP A 31 -24.21 2.61 -4.67
CA ASP A 31 -24.02 1.84 -5.92
C ASP A 31 -22.65 2.07 -6.56
N SER A 32 -22.13 3.30 -6.44
CA SER A 32 -20.77 3.65 -6.87
C SER A 32 -19.70 2.87 -6.10
N ALA A 33 -19.85 2.73 -4.78
CA ALA A 33 -18.92 1.99 -3.93
C ALA A 33 -18.94 0.50 -4.29
N LYS A 34 -20.13 -0.10 -4.44
CA LYS A 34 -20.29 -1.51 -4.82
C LYS A 34 -19.75 -1.81 -6.21
N ARG A 35 -20.02 -0.94 -7.20
CA ARG A 35 -19.47 -1.07 -8.56
C ARG A 35 -17.96 -0.99 -8.58
N GLN A 36 -17.37 0.03 -7.95
CA GLN A 36 -15.91 0.20 -7.93
C GLN A 36 -15.21 -0.94 -7.19
N ARG A 37 -15.82 -1.47 -6.12
CA ARG A 37 -15.27 -2.62 -5.38
C ARG A 37 -15.17 -3.90 -6.23
N ARG A 38 -16.08 -4.09 -7.18
CA ARG A 38 -16.08 -5.24 -8.12
C ARG A 38 -15.12 -5.05 -9.30
N ASN A 39 -14.64 -3.82 -9.53
CA ASN A 39 -13.73 -3.52 -10.62
C ASN A 39 -12.29 -3.89 -10.22
N LYS A 40 -11.73 -4.93 -10.84
CA LYS A 40 -10.36 -5.40 -10.59
C LYS A 40 -9.29 -4.37 -10.97
N ASN A 41 -9.62 -3.40 -11.82
CA ASN A 41 -8.68 -2.38 -12.28
C ASN A 41 -8.72 -1.13 -11.40
N PHE A 42 -9.61 -1.08 -10.40
CA PHE A 42 -9.72 0.06 -9.51
C PHE A 42 -8.74 -0.10 -8.34
N ASP A 43 -8.03 0.98 -8.00
CA ASP A 43 -7.05 0.94 -6.92
C ASP A 43 -7.75 0.76 -5.56
N PRO A 44 -7.38 -0.26 -4.77
CA PRO A 44 -8.02 -0.50 -3.48
C PRO A 44 -7.81 0.63 -2.48
N ALA A 45 -6.68 1.35 -2.53
CA ALA A 45 -6.41 2.45 -1.60
C ALA A 45 -7.25 3.69 -1.95
N GLU A 46 -7.42 3.97 -3.24
CA GLU A 46 -8.34 4.98 -3.75
C GLU A 46 -9.80 4.66 -3.36
N TRP A 47 -10.18 3.38 -3.39
CA TRP A 47 -11.53 2.95 -2.97
C TRP A 47 -11.78 3.27 -1.49
N TRP A 48 -10.84 2.92 -0.63
CA TRP A 48 -10.90 3.25 0.80
C TRP A 48 -10.87 4.76 1.04
N SER A 49 -10.16 5.54 0.22
CA SER A 49 -10.15 6.99 0.31
C SER A 49 -11.53 7.60 0.00
N ASN A 50 -12.18 7.11 -1.06
CA ASN A 50 -13.43 7.68 -1.56
C ASN A 50 -14.67 7.20 -0.78
N HIS A 51 -14.68 5.95 -0.31
CA HIS A 51 -15.87 5.35 0.32
C HIS A 51 -15.68 4.97 1.79
N GLY A 52 -14.51 5.17 2.37
CA GLY A 52 -14.20 4.85 3.77
C GLY A 52 -14.66 5.89 4.80
N SER A 53 -15.51 6.86 4.43
CA SER A 53 -15.92 7.94 5.34
C SER A 53 -16.73 7.45 6.54
N SER A 54 -17.50 6.37 6.38
CA SER A 54 -18.28 5.76 7.47
C SER A 54 -17.45 4.90 8.43
N ALA A 55 -16.17 4.66 8.15
CA ALA A 55 -15.26 3.90 9.00
C ALA A 55 -13.87 4.56 9.01
N PRO A 56 -13.70 5.72 9.68
CA PRO A 56 -12.48 6.50 9.62
C PRO A 56 -11.26 5.77 10.20
N ASN A 57 -11.42 5.00 11.29
CA ASN A 57 -10.29 4.27 11.89
C ASN A 57 -9.86 3.12 10.98
N ILE A 58 -10.82 2.37 10.46
CA ILE A 58 -10.55 1.27 9.53
C ILE A 58 -9.99 1.77 8.21
N ARG A 59 -10.48 2.90 7.68
CA ARG A 59 -9.95 3.52 6.47
C ARG A 59 -8.45 3.78 6.58
N VAL A 60 -8.00 4.35 7.70
CA VAL A 60 -6.58 4.63 7.94
C VAL A 60 -5.78 3.32 7.98
N LEU A 61 -6.26 2.31 8.69
CA LEU A 61 -5.60 1.00 8.76
C LEU A 61 -5.54 0.32 7.38
N ALA A 62 -6.64 0.34 6.63
CA ALA A 62 -6.72 -0.25 5.31
C ALA A 62 -5.76 0.42 4.33
N MET A 63 -5.73 1.76 4.31
CA MET A 63 -4.77 2.51 3.50
C MET A 63 -3.32 2.21 3.89
N GLN A 64 -3.00 2.10 5.18
CA GLN A 64 -1.67 1.72 5.64
C GLN A 64 -1.30 0.31 5.18
N ILE A 65 -2.17 -0.68 5.40
CA ILE A 65 -1.92 -2.06 4.97
C ILE A 65 -1.72 -2.14 3.45
N LEU A 66 -2.55 -1.45 2.67
CA LEU A 66 -2.44 -1.42 1.21
C LEU A 66 -1.16 -0.72 0.72
N SER A 67 -0.72 0.32 1.42
CA SER A 67 0.58 0.96 1.15
C SER A 67 1.77 0.05 1.50
N LEU A 68 1.61 -0.82 2.51
CA LEU A 68 2.61 -1.79 2.94
C LEU A 68 2.66 -3.02 2.03
N THR A 69 1.54 -3.51 1.50
CA THR A 69 1.53 -4.64 0.56
C THR A 69 2.06 -4.24 -0.83
N CYS A 70 2.05 -2.95 -1.16
CA CYS A 70 2.81 -2.40 -2.27
C CYS A 70 4.34 -2.56 -2.07
N ARG A 71 4.83 -2.89 -0.86
CA ARG A 71 6.23 -3.30 -0.62
C ARG A 71 6.56 -4.72 -1.13
N SER A 72 5.62 -5.50 -1.65
CA SER A 72 5.97 -6.66 -2.50
C SER A 72 6.63 -6.21 -3.82
N ALA A 73 6.44 -4.96 -4.26
CA ALA A 73 7.29 -4.34 -5.28
C ALA A 73 8.72 -4.08 -4.78
N CYS A 74 8.93 -4.00 -3.45
CA CYS A 74 10.24 -3.89 -2.83
C CYS A 74 11.03 -5.19 -2.95
N GLU A 75 10.40 -6.37 -3.03
CA GLU A 75 11.09 -7.63 -3.35
C GLU A 75 11.65 -7.63 -4.78
N ARG A 76 10.94 -7.03 -5.75
CA ARG A 76 11.47 -6.80 -7.11
C ARG A 76 12.65 -5.83 -7.10
N ASN A 77 12.59 -4.76 -6.31
CA ASN A 77 13.73 -3.84 -6.13
C ASN A 77 14.91 -4.49 -5.39
N PHE A 78 14.65 -5.38 -4.43
CA PHE A 78 15.67 -6.13 -3.70
C PHE A 78 16.29 -7.23 -4.56
N SER A 79 15.52 -7.86 -5.45
CA SER A 79 16.02 -8.80 -6.45
C SER A 79 16.91 -8.09 -7.49
N VAL A 80 16.52 -6.89 -7.96
CA VAL A 80 17.37 -6.04 -8.82
C VAL A 80 18.63 -5.59 -8.06
N PHE A 81 18.51 -5.22 -6.78
CA PHE A 81 19.63 -4.90 -5.90
C PHE A 81 20.58 -6.11 -5.75
N GLN A 82 20.06 -7.31 -5.52
CA GLN A 82 20.84 -8.55 -5.43
C GLN A 82 21.44 -8.96 -6.78
N GLN A 83 20.78 -8.69 -7.90
CA GLN A 83 21.33 -8.94 -9.23
C GLN A 83 22.50 -7.98 -9.54
N VAL A 84 22.36 -6.72 -9.14
CA VAL A 84 23.42 -5.70 -9.25
C VAL A 84 24.56 -5.98 -8.26
N GLN A 85 24.30 -6.51 -7.06
CA GLN A 85 25.35 -6.89 -6.09
C GLN A 85 25.99 -8.25 -6.41
N GLY A 86 25.20 -9.24 -6.80
CA GLY A 86 25.59 -10.62 -7.05
C GLY A 86 26.34 -10.83 -8.37
N SER A 87 26.13 -9.95 -9.37
CA SER A 87 26.95 -9.94 -10.60
C SER A 87 28.39 -9.46 -10.38
N LYS A 88 28.75 -9.06 -9.14
CA LYS A 88 30.03 -8.41 -8.81
C LYS A 88 30.79 -9.15 -7.71
N ARG A 89 31.16 -10.41 -7.96
CA ARG A 89 32.45 -10.91 -7.42
C ARG A 89 33.67 -10.22 -8.06
N ARG A 90 33.47 -9.32 -9.04
CA ARG A 90 34.55 -8.62 -9.78
C ARG A 90 34.47 -7.09 -9.86
N ASN A 91 33.45 -6.40 -9.36
CA ASN A 91 33.40 -4.92 -9.50
C ASN A 91 32.53 -4.24 -8.42
N ARG A 92 33.04 -4.11 -7.19
CA ARG A 92 32.34 -3.42 -6.08
C ARG A 92 32.12 -1.94 -6.43
N LEU A 93 30.90 -1.55 -6.81
CA LEU A 93 30.55 -0.14 -7.02
C LEU A 93 30.28 0.53 -5.67
N LEU A 94 30.68 1.80 -5.55
CA LEU A 94 30.31 2.67 -4.45
C LEU A 94 28.78 2.75 -4.31
N HIS A 95 28.31 2.78 -3.07
CA HIS A 95 26.89 2.68 -2.69
C HIS A 95 26.00 3.73 -3.38
N ASP A 96 26.53 4.91 -3.70
CA ASP A 96 25.77 5.97 -4.38
C ASP A 96 25.45 5.62 -5.83
N LYS A 97 26.43 5.13 -6.59
CA LYS A 97 26.22 4.68 -7.99
C LYS A 97 25.25 3.51 -8.09
N MET A 98 25.14 2.74 -7.02
CA MET A 98 24.22 1.62 -6.93
C MET A 98 22.78 2.07 -6.74
N ARG A 99 22.53 3.08 -5.90
CA ARG A 99 21.21 3.69 -5.72
C ARG A 99 20.70 4.26 -7.06
N ASP A 100 21.56 4.95 -7.79
CA ASP A 100 21.23 5.53 -9.09
C ASP A 100 20.87 4.46 -10.13
N LEU A 101 21.61 3.35 -10.18
CA LEU A 101 21.31 2.25 -11.09
C LEU A 101 20.01 1.53 -10.74
N VAL A 102 19.72 1.34 -9.46
CA VAL A 102 18.44 0.76 -9.01
C VAL A 102 17.28 1.69 -9.37
N PHE A 103 17.45 3.00 -9.19
CA PHE A 103 16.47 3.99 -9.59
C PHE A 103 16.18 3.93 -11.10
N ILE A 104 17.21 4.05 -11.95
CA ILE A 104 17.07 4.00 -13.42
C ILE A 104 16.40 2.69 -13.88
N LYS A 105 16.74 1.56 -13.25
CA LYS A 105 16.21 0.24 -13.65
C LYS A 105 14.81 -0.05 -13.11
N ALA A 106 14.43 0.53 -11.97
CA ALA A 106 13.12 0.37 -11.37
C ALA A 106 12.04 1.30 -11.97
N THR A 107 12.45 2.38 -12.65
CA THR A 107 11.54 3.32 -13.33
C THR A 107 11.72 3.27 -14.86
N PRO A 108 11.00 2.40 -15.59
CA PRO A 108 11.18 2.25 -17.04
C PRO A 108 10.70 3.44 -17.91
N ASN A 109 10.15 4.52 -17.35
CA ASN A 109 9.46 5.60 -18.10
C ASN A 109 10.01 7.02 -17.91
N LEU A 110 11.27 7.22 -17.52
CA LEU A 110 11.84 8.58 -17.40
C LEU A 110 12.49 9.13 -18.70
N ASN A 111 12.57 8.35 -19.79
CA ASN A 111 13.17 8.79 -21.06
C ASN A 111 12.21 8.71 -22.28
N LYS A 112 10.97 9.18 -22.13
CA LYS A 112 10.06 9.42 -23.29
C LYS A 112 9.21 10.69 -23.12
N ARG A 113 9.84 11.78 -22.67
CA ARG A 113 9.29 13.13 -22.81
C ARG A 113 10.42 14.11 -23.10
N GLU A 114 10.94 14.02 -24.32
CA GLU A 114 11.26 15.16 -25.18
C GLU A 114 10.86 14.78 -26.62
#